data_AF-A0A536AGM4-F1
#
_entry.id   AF-A0A536AGM4-F1
#
_cell.length_a   1.000
_cell.length_b   1.000
_cell.length_c   1.000
_cell.angle_alpha   90.00
_cell.angle_beta   90.00
_cell.angle_gamma   90.00
#
_symmetry.space_group_name_H-M   'P 1'
#
loop_
_entity.id
_entity.type
_entity.pdbx_description
1 polymer ?
#
loop_
_entity_poly.entity_id
_entity_poly.type
_entity_poly.pdbx_seq_one_letter_code
_entity_poly.pdbx_strand_id
1 'polypeptide(L)'
;MKYLPARLAAAAAALIALWPSAMLAAPAWEQWQAVPAVFDLAGPRVDGSLVVAGSAALYTLTPAGDLAPFARGAGGYRDDPNTEAYLESSPGLHVAAAGCDFVRDDLYLLRLHTPVGLTRVDGTGQETGSFANIDAPGLNGIAFDTAGAFDHRLLVTAPLAGKTELFAVDCRGSSQVITKTAPPVEGGMAVAPETFGDFAGSLIAPDENSGLIWAIAPDGSAKQVVNPGLAKGGDIGVESVAFVPPGFSKGGYVYYADRKSANTQYLGTDHVLRLASA
;
A
#
# COMPACT_ATOMS: atom_id res chain seq x y z
N MET A 1 -19.68 75.64 -50.74
CA MET A 1 -20.52 75.93 -49.56
C MET A 1 -20.66 74.64 -48.75
N LYS A 2 -20.25 74.67 -47.48
CA LYS A 2 -20.74 73.85 -46.36
C LYS A 2 -20.29 72.37 -46.20
N TYR A 3 -19.32 72.21 -45.29
CA TYR A 3 -19.21 71.25 -44.17
C TYR A 3 -19.08 69.72 -44.39
N LEU A 4 -17.90 69.18 -44.01
CA LEU A 4 -17.63 67.83 -43.44
C LEU A 4 -18.63 67.48 -42.29
N PRO A 5 -18.84 66.21 -41.82
CA PRO A 5 -17.77 65.27 -41.42
C PRO A 5 -18.08 63.74 -41.35
N ALA A 6 -17.07 62.99 -40.87
CA ALA A 6 -17.14 61.89 -39.88
C ALA A 6 -17.41 60.43 -40.29
N ARG A 7 -16.30 59.68 -40.36
CA ARG A 7 -15.98 58.45 -39.59
C ARG A 7 -17.00 57.31 -39.55
N LEU A 8 -16.58 56.14 -40.06
CA LEU A 8 -16.84 54.84 -39.43
C LEU A 8 -15.60 53.96 -39.58
N ALA A 9 -14.76 53.99 -38.55
CA ALA A 9 -13.77 52.96 -38.30
C ALA A 9 -14.52 51.72 -37.80
N ALA A 10 -14.57 50.66 -38.60
CA ALA A 10 -15.04 49.37 -38.13
C ALA A 10 -13.93 48.74 -37.28
N ALA A 11 -14.04 48.91 -35.96
CA ALA A 11 -13.23 48.18 -35.00
C ALA A 11 -13.63 46.70 -35.05
N ALA A 12 -12.74 45.84 -35.54
CA ALA A 12 -12.83 44.40 -35.34
C ALA A 12 -12.55 44.13 -33.85
N ALA A 13 -13.62 43.99 -33.06
CA ALA A 13 -13.52 43.50 -31.70
C ALA A 13 -13.12 42.02 -31.75
N ALA A 14 -11.84 41.75 -31.48
CA ALA A 14 -11.37 40.39 -31.19
C ALA A 14 -12.02 39.94 -29.87
N LEU A 15 -13.08 39.14 -29.98
CA LEU A 15 -13.60 38.32 -28.89
C LEU A 15 -12.54 37.25 -28.58
N ILE A 16 -11.56 37.60 -27.75
CA ILE A 16 -10.82 36.60 -27.00
C ILE A 16 -11.84 35.97 -26.06
N ALA A 17 -12.35 34.81 -26.43
CA ALA A 17 -13.11 33.96 -25.54
C ALA A 17 -12.22 33.67 -24.33
N LEU A 18 -12.46 34.38 -23.23
CA LEU A 18 -11.98 34.04 -21.91
C LEU A 18 -12.67 32.73 -21.51
N TRP A 19 -12.19 31.62 -22.04
CA TRP A 19 -12.45 30.34 -21.42
C TRP A 19 -11.79 30.40 -20.04
N PRO A 20 -12.55 30.22 -18.94
CA PRO A 20 -11.90 29.99 -17.67
C PRO A 20 -11.10 28.71 -17.85
N SER A 21 -9.77 28.84 -17.86
CA SER A 21 -8.90 27.73 -17.52
C SER A 21 -9.34 27.32 -16.12
N ALA A 22 -10.18 26.30 -16.02
CA ALA A 22 -10.40 25.65 -14.75
C ALA A 22 -9.02 25.17 -14.31
N MET A 23 -8.42 25.86 -13.33
CA MET A 23 -7.33 25.28 -12.57
C MET A 23 -7.90 24.00 -11.99
N LEU A 24 -7.54 22.86 -12.57
CA LEU A 24 -7.83 21.57 -11.96
C LEU A 24 -7.27 21.65 -10.55
N ALA A 25 -8.14 21.61 -9.54
CA ALA A 25 -7.71 21.53 -8.16
C ALA A 25 -6.83 20.28 -8.04
N ALA A 26 -5.70 20.39 -7.33
CA ALA A 26 -4.91 19.21 -7.02
C ALA A 26 -5.82 18.18 -6.35
N PRO A 27 -5.69 16.88 -6.69
CA PRO A 27 -6.50 15.86 -6.05
C PRO A 27 -6.27 15.93 -4.54
N ALA A 28 -7.37 15.99 -3.78
CA ALA A 28 -7.34 16.17 -2.33
C ALA A 28 -7.78 14.87 -1.64
N TRP A 29 -7.09 14.53 -0.56
CA TRP A 29 -7.47 13.41 0.29
C TRP A 29 -8.82 13.68 0.98
N GLU A 30 -9.74 12.75 0.84
CA GLU A 30 -11.01 12.70 1.55
C GLU A 30 -10.88 11.75 2.74
N GLN A 31 -11.33 12.15 3.91
CA GLN A 31 -11.62 11.23 5.02
C GLN A 31 -12.87 10.43 4.65
N TRP A 32 -12.69 9.25 4.07
CA TRP A 32 -13.78 8.54 3.42
C TRP A 32 -14.57 7.65 4.37
N GLN A 33 -13.90 6.81 5.14
CA GLN A 33 -14.56 5.87 6.08
C GLN A 33 -13.83 5.80 7.41
N ALA A 34 -14.56 5.97 8.51
CA ALA A 34 -13.99 5.85 9.85
C ALA A 34 -13.78 4.38 10.22
N VAL A 35 -12.57 4.03 10.64
CA VAL A 35 -12.22 2.69 11.09
C VAL A 35 -11.31 2.81 12.32
N PRO A 36 -11.74 2.34 13.51
CA PRO A 36 -10.96 2.52 14.74
C PRO A 36 -9.56 1.90 14.67
N ALA A 37 -8.55 2.73 14.95
CA ALA A 37 -7.13 2.36 14.89
C ALA A 37 -6.76 1.60 13.60
N VAL A 38 -7.27 2.08 12.46
CA VAL A 38 -6.90 1.54 11.14
C VAL A 38 -5.41 1.68 10.91
N PHE A 39 -4.76 0.63 10.43
CA PHE A 39 -3.31 0.65 10.20
C PHE A 39 -2.90 0.05 8.84
N ASP A 40 -3.76 -0.72 8.18
CA ASP A 40 -3.41 -1.32 6.88
C ASP A 40 -4.65 -1.67 6.03
N LEU A 41 -4.41 -1.78 4.73
CA LEU A 41 -5.40 -2.05 3.67
C LEU A 41 -4.84 -3.07 2.68
N ALA A 42 -5.64 -4.08 2.33
CA ALA A 42 -5.28 -5.06 1.32
C ALA A 42 -6.36 -5.22 0.25
N GLY A 43 -5.95 -5.58 -0.96
CA GLY A 43 -6.84 -5.87 -2.09
C GLY A 43 -6.53 -5.02 -3.35
N PRO A 44 -7.51 -4.86 -4.24
CA PRO A 44 -8.90 -5.27 -4.11
C PRO A 44 -9.10 -6.79 -4.25
N ARG A 45 -10.11 -7.29 -3.54
CA ARG A 45 -10.68 -8.63 -3.70
C ARG A 45 -11.38 -8.76 -5.07
N VAL A 46 -11.78 -9.97 -5.46
CA VAL A 46 -12.48 -10.21 -6.73
C VAL A 46 -13.76 -9.39 -6.90
N ASP A 47 -14.45 -9.08 -5.80
CA ASP A 47 -15.67 -8.28 -5.78
C ASP A 47 -15.41 -6.76 -5.74
N GLY A 48 -14.14 -6.35 -5.79
CA GLY A 48 -13.71 -4.96 -5.73
C GLY A 48 -13.64 -4.37 -4.32
N SER A 49 -14.00 -5.12 -3.28
CA SER A 49 -13.86 -4.67 -1.90
C SER A 49 -12.39 -4.71 -1.44
N LEU A 50 -12.07 -3.85 -0.48
CA LEU A 50 -10.81 -3.90 0.27
C LEU A 50 -11.01 -4.71 1.55
N VAL A 51 -9.93 -5.27 2.08
CA VAL A 51 -9.85 -5.68 3.48
C VAL A 51 -9.12 -4.60 4.25
N VAL A 52 -9.70 -4.19 5.38
CA VAL A 52 -9.17 -3.14 6.25
C VAL A 52 -8.82 -3.75 7.60
N ALA A 53 -7.62 -3.50 8.10
CA ALA A 53 -7.21 -3.90 9.44
C ALA A 53 -7.24 -2.72 10.42
N GLY A 54 -7.86 -2.92 11.58
CA GLY A 54 -7.89 -1.93 12.65
C GLY A 54 -8.34 -2.52 13.98
N SER A 55 -7.69 -2.10 15.08
CA SER A 55 -7.96 -2.58 16.44
C SER A 55 -8.00 -4.12 16.58
N ALA A 56 -7.04 -4.83 15.96
CA ALA A 56 -7.01 -6.30 15.84
C ALA A 56 -8.28 -6.96 15.30
N ALA A 57 -8.97 -6.27 14.38
CA ALA A 57 -10.09 -6.79 13.63
C ALA A 57 -9.88 -6.54 12.13
N LEU A 58 -10.52 -7.38 11.33
CA LEU A 58 -10.61 -7.21 9.88
C LEU A 58 -12.02 -6.79 9.50
N TYR A 59 -12.10 -5.98 8.46
CA TYR A 59 -13.35 -5.51 7.87
C TYR A 59 -13.27 -5.62 6.35
N THR A 60 -14.37 -5.93 5.68
CA THR A 60 -14.51 -5.65 4.25
C THR A 60 -15.02 -4.23 4.07
N LEU A 61 -14.46 -3.51 3.11
CA LEU A 61 -14.89 -2.19 2.71
C LEU A 61 -15.22 -2.17 1.21
N THR A 62 -16.51 -2.02 0.87
CA THR A 62 -16.94 -2.00 -0.53
C THR A 62 -16.58 -0.68 -1.23
N PRO A 63 -16.52 -0.63 -2.57
CA PRO A 63 -16.34 0.63 -3.29
C PRO A 63 -17.42 1.69 -3.00
N ALA A 64 -18.61 1.27 -2.58
CA ALA A 64 -19.71 2.15 -2.17
C ALA A 64 -19.49 2.76 -0.78
N GLY A 65 -18.54 2.24 0.00
CA GLY A 65 -18.25 2.68 1.37
C GLY A 65 -18.89 1.81 2.45
N ASP A 66 -19.46 0.66 2.10
CA ASP A 66 -20.06 -0.21 3.10
C ASP A 66 -18.97 -0.95 3.86
N LEU A 67 -18.88 -0.69 5.16
CA LEU A 67 -17.96 -1.36 6.08
C LEU A 67 -18.68 -2.49 6.81
N ALA A 68 -18.15 -3.70 6.73
CA ALA A 68 -18.69 -4.87 7.43
C ALA A 68 -17.59 -5.66 8.14
N PRO A 69 -17.83 -6.23 9.33
CA PRO A 69 -16.85 -7.09 9.99
C PRO A 69 -16.51 -8.31 9.12
N PHE A 70 -15.22 -8.62 9.00
CA PHE A 70 -14.71 -9.75 8.24
C PHE A 70 -13.90 -10.68 9.14
N ALA A 71 -13.96 -11.99 8.88
CA ALA A 71 -13.25 -13.00 9.67
C ALA A 71 -13.51 -12.89 11.20
N ARG A 72 -14.75 -12.61 11.63
CA ARG A 72 -15.12 -12.47 13.06
C ARG A 72 -15.87 -13.66 13.65
N GLY A 73 -16.26 -14.62 12.82
CA GLY A 73 -17.01 -15.81 13.21
C GLY A 73 -16.22 -16.76 14.11
N ALA A 74 -16.82 -17.91 14.44
CA ALA A 74 -16.10 -19.01 15.08
C ALA A 74 -14.99 -19.48 14.12
N GLY A 75 -13.73 -19.39 14.55
CA GLY A 75 -12.57 -19.66 13.70
C GLY A 75 -12.10 -18.48 12.84
N GLY A 76 -12.67 -17.29 13.01
CA GLY A 76 -12.17 -16.08 12.36
C GLY A 76 -10.92 -15.51 13.04
N TYR A 77 -10.23 -14.61 12.34
CA TYR A 77 -9.00 -13.98 12.79
C TYR A 77 -9.17 -13.06 14.01
N ARG A 78 -8.23 -13.19 14.95
CA ARG A 78 -8.09 -12.33 16.13
C ARG A 78 -6.61 -12.20 16.48
N ASP A 79 -6.19 -10.99 16.80
CA ASP A 79 -4.82 -10.72 17.27
C ASP A 79 -4.82 -9.80 18.49
N ASP A 80 -3.63 -9.47 18.98
CA ASP A 80 -3.46 -8.45 20.01
C ASP A 80 -3.79 -7.05 19.45
N PRO A 81 -4.72 -6.29 20.05
CA PRO A 81 -5.10 -4.94 19.59
C PRO A 81 -3.97 -3.91 19.61
N ASN A 82 -2.84 -4.21 20.25
CA ASN A 82 -1.67 -3.34 20.30
C ASN A 82 -0.62 -3.66 19.24
N THR A 83 -0.91 -4.58 18.32
CA THR A 83 0.01 -4.98 17.24
C THR A 83 -0.43 -4.46 15.88
N GLU A 84 0.54 -4.17 15.02
CA GLU A 84 0.35 -3.82 13.61
C GLU A 84 0.70 -5.02 12.74
N ALA A 85 -0.15 -6.03 12.79
CA ALA A 85 -0.04 -7.22 11.94
C ALA A 85 -0.44 -6.87 10.50
N TYR A 86 0.48 -6.25 9.74
CA TYR A 86 0.29 -5.92 8.32
C TYR A 86 -0.21 -7.12 7.52
N LEU A 87 -1.02 -6.87 6.50
CA LEU A 87 -1.67 -7.90 5.71
C LEU A 87 -1.57 -7.67 4.20
N GLU A 88 -1.60 -8.77 3.47
CA GLU A 88 -1.66 -8.76 2.01
C GLU A 88 -2.77 -9.67 1.50
N SER A 89 -3.44 -9.22 0.44
CA SER A 89 -4.49 -10.00 -0.23
C SER A 89 -3.92 -10.62 -1.49
N SER A 90 -4.06 -11.93 -1.61
CA SER A 90 -3.47 -12.65 -2.72
C SER A 90 -4.17 -12.34 -4.04
N PRO A 91 -3.41 -11.95 -5.08
CA PRO A 91 -3.93 -11.85 -6.42
C PRO A 91 -4.12 -13.21 -7.11
N GLY A 92 -3.76 -14.33 -6.47
CA GLY A 92 -3.83 -15.66 -7.05
C GLY A 92 -2.65 -16.00 -7.96
N LEU A 93 -1.43 -15.61 -7.58
CA LEU A 93 -0.24 -15.71 -8.42
C LEU A 93 0.40 -17.11 -8.37
N HIS A 94 1.00 -17.53 -9.49
CA HIS A 94 1.72 -18.79 -9.64
C HIS A 94 3.20 -18.64 -9.26
N VAL A 95 3.70 -19.49 -8.36
CA VAL A 95 5.13 -19.58 -8.02
C VAL A 95 5.76 -20.71 -8.81
N ALA A 96 6.55 -20.37 -9.84
CA ALA A 96 7.05 -21.34 -10.80
C ALA A 96 8.04 -22.32 -10.18
N ALA A 97 8.96 -21.85 -9.33
CA ALA A 97 9.95 -22.74 -8.72
C ALA A 97 9.32 -23.74 -7.74
N ALA A 98 8.19 -23.39 -7.13
CA ALA A 98 7.44 -24.28 -6.26
C ALA A 98 6.44 -25.14 -7.05
N GLY A 99 5.93 -24.67 -8.19
CA GLY A 99 4.86 -25.34 -8.93
C GLY A 99 3.56 -25.35 -8.12
N CYS A 100 3.20 -24.21 -7.53
CA CYS A 100 1.94 -24.01 -6.82
C CYS A 100 1.41 -22.60 -7.08
N ASP A 101 0.17 -22.36 -6.64
CA ASP A 101 -0.50 -21.09 -6.76
C ASP A 101 -0.91 -20.60 -5.36
N PHE A 102 -0.77 -19.30 -5.13
CA PHE A 102 -1.53 -18.68 -4.05
C PHE A 102 -3.02 -18.68 -4.43
N VAL A 103 -3.89 -18.80 -3.43
CA VAL A 103 -5.33 -18.77 -3.68
C VAL A 103 -5.81 -17.33 -3.71
N ARG A 104 -6.51 -16.95 -4.78
CA ARG A 104 -7.09 -15.61 -4.94
C ARG A 104 -7.95 -15.23 -3.73
N ASP A 105 -7.81 -13.98 -3.27
CA ASP A 105 -8.55 -13.36 -2.16
C ASP A 105 -8.24 -13.92 -0.75
N ASP A 106 -7.36 -14.91 -0.64
CA ASP A 106 -6.79 -15.26 0.65
C ASP A 106 -5.94 -14.12 1.19
N LEU A 107 -5.93 -13.98 2.51
CA LEU A 107 -5.14 -13.00 3.22
C LEU A 107 -3.98 -13.67 3.94
N TYR A 108 -2.85 -12.98 3.92
CA TYR A 108 -1.66 -13.35 4.65
C TYR A 108 -1.32 -12.22 5.59
N LEU A 109 -1.27 -12.51 6.89
CA LEU A 109 -1.05 -11.52 7.94
C LEU A 109 0.24 -11.85 8.67
N LEU A 110 0.98 -10.80 9.06
CA LEU A 110 2.12 -10.97 9.96
C LEU A 110 1.67 -11.56 11.28
N ARG A 111 2.34 -12.63 11.72
CA ARG A 111 2.18 -13.22 13.04
C ARG A 111 3.34 -12.78 13.91
N LEU A 112 3.10 -11.77 14.75
CA LEU A 112 4.13 -11.08 15.54
C LEU A 112 4.46 -11.73 16.89
N HIS A 113 3.87 -12.89 17.18
CA HIS A 113 4.09 -13.68 18.39
C HIS A 113 4.72 -15.04 18.04
N THR A 114 5.39 -15.66 19.01
CA THR A 114 6.08 -16.94 18.80
C THR A 114 5.08 -18.09 18.54
N PRO A 115 5.28 -18.92 17.49
CA PRO A 115 6.35 -18.82 16.49
C PRO A 115 6.11 -17.67 15.49
N VAL A 116 7.10 -16.80 15.31
CA VAL A 116 7.02 -15.67 14.37
C VAL A 116 6.77 -16.20 12.96
N GLY A 117 5.91 -15.54 12.19
CA GLY A 117 5.64 -15.98 10.82
C GLY A 117 4.43 -15.35 10.18
N LEU A 118 3.67 -16.16 9.44
CA LEU A 118 2.47 -15.71 8.72
C LEU A 118 1.25 -16.54 9.13
N THR A 119 0.13 -15.86 9.32
CA THR A 119 -1.20 -16.48 9.47
C THR A 119 -1.95 -16.33 8.15
N ARG A 120 -2.71 -17.36 7.75
CA ARG A 120 -3.57 -17.32 6.56
C ARG A 120 -5.04 -17.30 6.96
N VAL A 121 -5.76 -16.33 6.41
CA VAL A 121 -7.23 -16.26 6.45
C VAL A 121 -7.72 -16.51 5.04
N ASP A 122 -8.57 -17.50 4.83
CA ASP A 122 -9.06 -17.79 3.48
C ASP A 122 -10.01 -16.69 2.96
N GLY A 123 -10.31 -16.74 1.67
CA GLY A 123 -11.22 -15.79 1.04
C GLY A 123 -12.62 -15.72 1.67
N THR A 124 -13.05 -16.69 2.50
CA THR A 124 -14.33 -16.65 3.22
C THR A 124 -14.25 -16.01 4.60
N GLY A 125 -13.04 -15.77 5.10
CA GLY A 125 -12.79 -15.22 6.43
C GLY A 125 -12.51 -16.29 7.49
N GLN A 126 -12.24 -17.54 7.10
CA GLN A 126 -11.82 -18.57 8.04
C GLN A 126 -10.31 -18.49 8.26
N GLU A 127 -9.88 -18.33 9.51
CA GLU A 127 -8.46 -18.44 9.85
C GLU A 127 -8.06 -19.92 9.75
N THR A 128 -7.10 -20.21 8.87
CA THR A 128 -6.59 -21.56 8.62
C THR A 128 -5.35 -21.88 9.47
N GLY A 129 -4.94 -20.93 10.32
CA GLY A 129 -3.83 -21.04 11.23
C GLY A 129 -2.49 -20.65 10.61
N SER A 130 -1.41 -21.27 11.11
CA SER A 130 -0.06 -20.97 10.68
C SER A 130 0.18 -21.35 9.23
N PHE A 131 0.51 -20.35 8.40
CA PHE A 131 0.89 -20.54 7.00
C PHE A 131 2.39 -20.79 6.85
N ALA A 132 3.22 -19.93 7.47
CA ALA A 132 4.67 -20.04 7.44
C ALA A 132 5.25 -19.69 8.80
N ASN A 133 6.37 -20.30 9.16
CA ASN A 133 7.22 -19.86 10.26
C ASN A 133 8.44 -19.16 9.66
N ILE A 134 8.79 -18.00 10.21
CA ILE A 134 9.95 -17.21 9.77
C ILE A 134 10.95 -17.17 10.91
N ASP A 135 12.19 -17.57 10.62
CA ASP A 135 13.29 -17.51 11.58
C ASP A 135 13.82 -16.07 11.67
N ALA A 136 13.08 -15.26 12.42
CA ALA A 136 13.36 -13.86 12.66
C ALA A 136 12.86 -13.45 14.06
N PRO A 137 13.45 -12.41 14.69
CA PRO A 137 13.02 -11.93 16.00
C PRO A 137 11.63 -11.27 16.00
N GLY A 138 11.15 -10.82 14.83
CA GLY A 138 9.87 -10.16 14.60
C GLY A 138 9.75 -9.81 13.12
N LEU A 139 8.58 -9.32 12.69
CA LEU A 139 8.29 -8.93 11.30
C LEU A 139 7.71 -7.51 11.29
N ASN A 140 7.93 -6.76 10.21
CA ASN A 140 7.49 -5.36 10.12
C ASN A 140 7.06 -4.93 8.70
N GLY A 141 6.80 -5.88 7.81
CA GLY A 141 6.37 -5.58 6.45
C GLY A 141 6.10 -6.82 5.62
N ILE A 142 5.20 -6.68 4.65
CA ILE A 142 4.70 -7.74 3.80
C ILE A 142 4.29 -7.16 2.43
N ALA A 143 4.56 -7.88 1.34
CA ALA A 143 4.09 -7.51 -0.01
C ALA A 143 4.08 -8.71 -0.95
N PHE A 144 3.10 -8.79 -1.86
CA PHE A 144 3.19 -9.73 -2.98
C PHE A 144 4.11 -9.22 -4.09
N ASP A 145 4.94 -10.11 -4.63
CA ASP A 145 5.64 -9.88 -5.90
C ASP A 145 4.67 -10.03 -7.09
N THR A 146 3.94 -8.96 -7.35
CA THR A 146 3.01 -8.90 -8.49
C THR A 146 3.72 -8.78 -9.84
N ALA A 147 5.00 -8.40 -9.87
CA ALA A 147 5.79 -8.26 -11.08
C ALA A 147 6.47 -9.58 -11.51
N GLY A 148 6.73 -10.49 -10.57
CA GLY A 148 7.32 -11.81 -10.82
C GLY A 148 8.84 -11.89 -10.71
N ALA A 149 9.52 -10.79 -10.38
CA ALA A 149 10.97 -10.74 -10.30
C ALA A 149 11.54 -11.56 -9.12
N PHE A 150 10.71 -11.78 -8.09
CA PHE A 150 10.93 -12.69 -6.96
C PHE A 150 10.13 -13.99 -7.11
N ASP A 151 9.81 -14.42 -8.34
CA ASP A 151 9.07 -15.65 -8.64
C ASP A 151 7.64 -15.64 -8.06
N HIS A 152 6.99 -14.47 -8.03
CA HIS A 152 5.63 -14.26 -7.54
C HIS A 152 5.38 -14.67 -6.08
N ARG A 153 6.43 -14.63 -5.27
CA ARG A 153 6.39 -14.99 -3.86
C ARG A 153 5.84 -13.85 -3.00
N LEU A 154 5.41 -14.22 -1.81
CA LEU A 154 5.07 -13.29 -0.75
C LEU A 154 6.37 -12.84 -0.05
N LEU A 155 6.66 -11.55 -0.10
CA LEU A 155 7.84 -10.96 0.51
C LEU A 155 7.53 -10.51 1.94
N VAL A 156 8.47 -10.71 2.84
CA VAL A 156 8.32 -10.38 4.27
C VAL A 156 9.61 -9.77 4.79
N THR A 157 9.52 -8.68 5.54
CA THR A 157 10.68 -8.03 6.16
C THR A 157 10.73 -8.25 7.67
N ALA A 158 11.95 -8.35 8.19
CA ALA A 158 12.23 -8.43 9.61
C ALA A 158 13.35 -7.45 10.00
N PRO A 159 13.19 -6.67 11.07
CA PRO A 159 14.27 -5.85 11.60
C PRO A 159 15.34 -6.72 12.26
N LEU A 160 16.61 -6.49 11.92
CA LEU A 160 17.77 -7.16 12.53
C LEU A 160 18.93 -6.17 12.71
N ALA A 161 19.22 -5.79 13.96
CA ALA A 161 20.42 -5.03 14.32
C ALA A 161 20.66 -3.77 13.47
N GLY A 162 19.62 -2.98 13.20
CA GLY A 162 19.70 -1.76 12.37
C GLY A 162 19.82 -2.05 10.86
N LYS A 163 19.43 -3.25 10.44
CA LYS A 163 19.25 -3.70 9.06
C LYS A 163 17.89 -4.36 8.93
N THR A 164 17.54 -4.72 7.71
CA THR A 164 16.38 -5.56 7.40
C THR A 164 16.83 -6.88 6.80
N GLU A 165 16.26 -7.97 7.29
CA GLU A 165 16.22 -9.24 6.58
C GLU A 165 14.99 -9.28 5.68
N LEU A 166 15.17 -9.72 4.43
CA LEU A 166 14.09 -9.92 3.47
C LEU A 166 13.95 -11.41 3.21
N PHE A 167 12.72 -11.92 3.38
CA PHE A 167 12.34 -13.28 3.10
C PHE A 167 11.39 -13.32 1.91
N ALA A 168 11.46 -14.39 1.12
CA ALA A 168 10.44 -14.73 0.13
C ALA A 168 9.78 -16.06 0.52
N VAL A 169 8.46 -16.07 0.58
CA VAL A 169 7.62 -17.19 1.02
C VAL A 169 6.80 -17.69 -0.16
N ASP A 170 6.85 -18.98 -0.44
CA ASP A 170 6.04 -19.58 -1.51
C ASP A 170 4.60 -19.92 -1.06
N CYS A 171 3.78 -20.37 -2.01
CA CYS A 171 2.39 -20.76 -1.79
C CYS A 171 2.19 -22.00 -0.89
N ARG A 172 3.27 -22.69 -0.49
CA ARG A 172 3.24 -23.78 0.49
C ARG A 172 3.78 -23.35 1.86
N GLY A 173 4.10 -22.08 2.03
CA GLY A 173 4.66 -21.54 3.28
C GLY A 173 6.16 -21.79 3.46
N SER A 174 6.87 -22.23 2.41
CA SER A 174 8.33 -22.37 2.47
C SER A 174 8.99 -21.01 2.34
N SER A 175 9.85 -20.65 3.28
CA SER A 175 10.57 -19.38 3.30
C SER A 175 12.02 -19.54 2.83
N GLN A 176 12.52 -18.54 2.11
CA GLN A 176 13.93 -18.37 1.77
C GLN A 176 14.40 -16.97 2.17
N VAL A 177 15.62 -16.86 2.68
CA VAL A 177 16.26 -15.57 2.91
C VAL A 177 16.79 -15.04 1.57
N ILE A 178 16.40 -13.83 1.21
CA ILE A 178 16.95 -13.10 0.07
C ILE A 178 18.20 -12.32 0.50
N THR A 179 18.10 -11.58 1.60
CA THR A 179 19.22 -10.83 2.19
C THR A 179 19.01 -10.65 3.68
N LYS A 180 20.11 -10.40 4.41
CA LYS A 180 20.11 -10.08 5.85
C LYS A 180 20.63 -8.68 6.15
N THR A 181 20.97 -7.92 5.12
CA THR A 181 21.75 -6.69 5.24
C THR A 181 21.13 -5.52 4.49
N ALA A 182 19.85 -5.63 4.10
CA ALA A 182 19.14 -4.51 3.49
C ALA A 182 19.10 -3.30 4.44
N PRO A 183 19.00 -2.08 3.91
CA PRO A 183 18.72 -0.89 4.72
C PRO A 183 17.48 -1.09 5.61
N PRO A 184 17.40 -0.39 6.76
CA PRO A 184 16.17 -0.37 7.57
C PRO A 184 14.98 0.03 6.71
N VAL A 185 13.92 -0.75 6.78
CA VAL A 185 12.63 -0.49 6.16
C VAL A 185 11.51 -1.02 7.03
N GLU A 186 10.33 -0.42 6.93
CA GLU A 186 9.13 -0.78 7.69
C GLU A 186 7.87 -0.31 6.95
N GLY A 187 6.74 -0.95 7.25
CA GLY A 187 5.42 -0.47 6.84
C GLY A 187 4.99 -0.96 5.47
N GLY A 188 4.08 -0.22 4.83
CA GLY A 188 3.51 -0.58 3.54
C GLY A 188 4.57 -0.54 2.43
N MET A 189 4.72 -1.65 1.73
CA MET A 189 5.72 -1.83 0.68
C MET A 189 5.09 -2.45 -0.55
N ALA A 190 5.72 -2.27 -1.71
CA ALA A 190 5.18 -2.77 -2.96
C ALA A 190 6.29 -3.14 -3.93
N VAL A 191 6.11 -4.23 -4.68
CA VAL A 191 7.03 -4.53 -5.78
C VAL A 191 6.74 -3.62 -6.98
N ALA A 192 7.80 -3.00 -7.49
CA ALA A 192 7.73 -2.08 -8.59
C ALA A 192 7.25 -2.75 -9.90
N PRO A 193 6.29 -2.15 -10.62
CA PRO A 193 5.89 -2.64 -11.93
C PRO A 193 7.06 -2.55 -12.92
N GLU A 194 6.98 -3.32 -14.00
CA GLU A 194 8.00 -3.33 -15.06
C GLU A 194 8.27 -1.95 -15.68
N THR A 195 7.29 -1.04 -15.59
CA THR A 195 7.39 0.32 -16.11
C THR A 195 8.16 1.28 -15.21
N PHE A 196 8.60 0.85 -14.02
CA PHE A 196 9.26 1.73 -13.02
C PHE A 196 10.78 1.86 -13.23
N GLY A 197 11.19 2.02 -14.49
CA GLY A 197 12.58 2.31 -14.88
C GLY A 197 13.60 1.32 -14.30
N ASP A 198 14.71 1.85 -13.80
CA ASP A 198 15.84 1.07 -13.27
C ASP A 198 15.51 0.23 -12.02
N PHE A 199 14.34 0.47 -11.40
CA PHE A 199 13.88 -0.23 -10.21
C PHE A 199 12.77 -1.24 -10.50
N ALA A 200 12.42 -1.47 -11.76
CA ALA A 200 11.44 -2.47 -12.18
C ALA A 200 11.65 -3.82 -11.49
N GLY A 201 10.59 -4.39 -10.91
CA GLY A 201 10.63 -5.67 -10.20
C GLY A 201 11.33 -5.64 -8.83
N SER A 202 11.86 -4.51 -8.38
CA SER A 202 12.41 -4.39 -7.02
C SER A 202 11.30 -4.17 -5.99
N LEU A 203 11.50 -4.67 -4.78
CA LEU A 203 10.68 -4.28 -3.64
C LEU A 203 10.99 -2.83 -3.28
N ILE A 204 9.98 -1.96 -3.35
CA ILE A 204 10.09 -0.58 -2.90
C ILE A 204 9.52 -0.49 -1.50
N ALA A 205 10.32 0.00 -0.57
CA ALA A 205 9.95 0.08 0.83
C ALA A 205 10.48 1.37 1.46
N PRO A 206 9.72 2.00 2.36
CA PRO A 206 10.16 3.20 3.04
C PRO A 206 10.98 2.86 4.30
N ASP A 207 11.88 3.77 4.64
CA ASP A 207 12.56 3.85 5.92
C ASP A 207 11.91 4.99 6.72
N GLU A 208 10.96 4.66 7.59
CA GLU A 208 10.24 5.64 8.41
C GLU A 208 11.16 6.54 9.25
N ASN A 209 12.33 6.03 9.65
CA ASN A 209 13.27 6.72 10.53
C ASN A 209 14.11 7.73 9.76
N SER A 210 14.62 7.36 8.59
CA SER A 210 15.45 8.25 7.77
C SER A 210 14.66 9.06 6.74
N GLY A 211 13.43 8.65 6.44
CA GLY A 211 12.56 9.18 5.38
C GLY A 211 12.96 8.72 3.98
N LEU A 212 13.99 7.89 3.83
CA LEU A 212 14.46 7.42 2.53
C LEU A 212 13.53 6.35 1.96
N ILE A 213 13.42 6.31 0.64
CA ILE A 213 12.78 5.21 -0.07
C ILE A 213 13.86 4.34 -0.71
N TRP A 214 13.81 3.04 -0.43
CA TRP A 214 14.76 2.06 -0.93
C TRP A 214 14.11 1.14 -1.95
N ALA A 215 14.91 0.70 -2.92
CA ALA A 215 14.61 -0.42 -3.80
C ALA A 215 15.52 -1.58 -3.39
N ILE A 216 14.94 -2.73 -3.08
CA ILE A 216 15.65 -3.99 -2.80
C ILE A 216 15.37 -4.93 -3.97
N ALA A 217 16.42 -5.31 -4.69
CA ALA A 217 16.33 -6.17 -5.86
C ALA A 217 16.20 -7.66 -5.47
N PRO A 218 15.78 -8.54 -6.41
CA PRO A 218 15.70 -9.99 -6.18
C PRO A 218 17.00 -10.67 -5.74
N ASP A 219 18.14 -10.08 -6.04
CA ASP A 219 19.45 -10.55 -5.59
C ASP A 219 19.83 -10.06 -4.18
N GLY A 220 18.95 -9.30 -3.52
CA GLY A 220 19.15 -8.73 -2.20
C GLY A 220 19.96 -7.44 -2.16
N SER A 221 20.41 -6.92 -3.30
CA SER A 221 21.08 -5.62 -3.38
C SER A 221 20.07 -4.48 -3.17
N ALA A 222 20.52 -3.38 -2.56
CA ALA A 222 19.66 -2.24 -2.26
C ALA A 222 20.20 -0.94 -2.86
N LYS A 223 19.30 -0.10 -3.37
CA LYS A 223 19.61 1.23 -3.90
C LYS A 223 18.59 2.25 -3.43
N GLN A 224 19.03 3.48 -3.17
CA GLN A 224 18.12 4.57 -2.82
C GLN A 224 17.32 4.97 -4.07
N VAL A 225 16.00 5.02 -3.95
CA VAL A 225 15.09 5.54 -4.98
C VAL A 225 15.04 7.05 -4.89
N VAL A 226 14.69 7.57 -3.70
CA VAL A 226 14.53 9.01 -3.48
C VAL A 226 14.71 9.35 -1.99
N ASN A 227 15.13 10.59 -1.74
CA ASN A 227 15.00 11.23 -0.44
C ASN A 227 13.95 12.34 -0.57
N PRO A 228 12.71 12.15 -0.09
CA PRO A 228 11.64 13.13 -0.20
C PRO A 228 11.92 14.45 0.54
N GLY A 229 12.80 14.44 1.55
CA GLY A 229 13.01 15.60 2.42
C GLY A 229 11.81 15.97 3.28
N LEU A 230 10.87 15.03 3.48
CA LEU A 230 9.70 15.17 4.34
C LEU A 230 10.07 14.98 5.82
N ALA A 231 9.13 15.30 6.72
CA ALA A 231 9.25 14.94 8.14
C ALA A 231 9.42 13.42 8.30
N LYS A 232 10.13 12.99 9.36
CA LYS A 232 10.57 11.61 9.55
C LYS A 232 10.73 11.24 11.03
N GLY A 233 10.82 9.94 11.31
CA GLY A 233 10.71 9.33 12.63
C GLY A 233 9.44 8.47 12.70
N GLY A 234 9.37 7.54 13.65
CA GLY A 234 8.17 6.71 13.83
C GLY A 234 6.91 7.56 14.04
N ASP A 235 5.78 7.08 13.52
CA ASP A 235 4.46 7.75 13.47
C ASP A 235 4.42 9.06 12.65
N ILE A 236 5.45 9.35 11.84
CA ILE A 236 5.65 10.65 11.16
C ILE A 236 6.28 10.50 9.77
N GLY A 237 7.18 9.52 9.59
CA GLY A 237 7.88 9.25 8.35
C GLY A 237 6.97 8.71 7.25
N VAL A 238 7.55 8.43 6.09
CA VAL A 238 6.83 7.65 5.08
C VAL A 238 6.64 6.24 5.65
N GLU A 239 5.40 5.88 5.93
CA GLU A 239 5.03 4.59 6.54
C GLU A 239 4.44 3.61 5.53
N SER A 240 4.15 4.09 4.31
CA SER A 240 3.81 3.20 3.21
C SER A 240 4.12 3.80 1.84
N VAL A 241 4.33 2.92 0.88
CA VAL A 241 4.42 3.24 -0.55
C VAL A 241 3.48 2.35 -1.34
N ALA A 242 2.95 2.89 -2.43
CA ALA A 242 2.12 2.13 -3.36
C ALA A 242 2.33 2.65 -4.79
N PHE A 243 1.98 1.81 -5.76
CA PHE A 243 1.94 2.19 -7.17
C PHE A 243 0.52 2.50 -7.59
N VAL A 244 0.35 3.60 -8.32
CA VAL A 244 -0.91 3.90 -8.97
C VAL A 244 -1.15 2.86 -10.07
N PRO A 245 -2.28 2.13 -10.07
CA PRO A 245 -2.52 1.07 -11.05
C PRO A 245 -2.72 1.65 -12.46
N PRO A 246 -2.41 0.86 -13.51
CA PRO A 246 -2.71 1.25 -14.88
C PRO A 246 -4.17 1.66 -15.06
N GLY A 247 -4.39 2.80 -15.71
CA GLY A 247 -5.74 3.31 -15.96
C GLY A 247 -6.34 4.20 -14.86
N PHE A 248 -5.65 4.42 -13.74
CA PHE A 248 -6.11 5.37 -12.71
C PHE A 248 -6.44 6.76 -13.29
N SER A 249 -5.67 7.24 -14.26
CA SER A 249 -5.96 8.52 -14.95
C SER A 249 -7.26 8.55 -15.75
N LYS A 250 -7.94 7.41 -15.93
CA LYS A 250 -9.25 7.30 -16.58
C LYS A 250 -10.40 7.23 -15.57
N GLY A 251 -10.10 7.24 -14.27
CA GLY A 251 -11.05 6.98 -13.20
C GLY A 251 -10.46 6.06 -12.13
N GLY A 252 -10.86 6.27 -10.88
CA GLY A 252 -10.56 5.36 -9.78
C GLY A 252 -10.21 6.10 -8.50
N TYR A 253 -9.80 5.31 -7.51
CA TYR A 253 -9.44 5.80 -6.19
C TYR A 253 -8.16 5.12 -5.69
N VAL A 254 -7.33 5.89 -5.00
CA VAL A 254 -6.27 5.38 -4.13
C VAL A 254 -6.76 5.48 -2.70
N TYR A 255 -6.40 4.51 -1.87
CA TYR A 255 -6.81 4.43 -0.47
C TYR A 255 -5.58 4.40 0.44
N TYR A 256 -5.72 4.94 1.65
CA TYR A 256 -4.64 4.99 2.63
C TYR A 256 -5.21 4.86 4.06
N ALA A 257 -4.51 4.15 4.94
CA ALA A 257 -4.88 4.04 6.35
C ALA A 257 -4.29 5.22 7.15
N ASP A 258 -5.15 6.13 7.64
CA ASP A 258 -4.71 7.26 8.46
C ASP A 258 -4.99 6.96 9.94
N ARG A 259 -4.03 6.25 10.56
CA ARG A 259 -4.11 5.82 11.96
C ARG A 259 -3.99 7.00 12.91
N LYS A 260 -4.86 7.04 13.92
CA LYS A 260 -4.66 7.95 15.05
C LYS A 260 -3.80 7.31 16.13
N SER A 261 -2.57 7.77 16.29
CA SER A 261 -1.67 7.38 17.39
C SER A 261 -1.81 8.32 18.59
N ALA A 262 -1.67 7.78 19.81
CA ALA A 262 -1.64 8.57 21.03
C ALA A 262 -0.26 9.22 21.22
N ASN A 263 -0.21 10.42 21.82
CA ASN A 263 1.03 11.13 22.19
C ASN A 263 1.97 11.51 21.02
N THR A 264 1.47 11.52 19.77
CA THR A 264 2.19 12.09 18.62
C THR A 264 1.75 13.52 18.34
N GLN A 265 2.66 14.32 17.76
CA GLN A 265 2.37 15.68 17.29
C GLN A 265 1.58 15.70 15.97
N TYR A 266 1.54 14.57 15.25
CA TYR A 266 0.81 14.40 14.00
C TYR A 266 -0.37 13.46 14.24
N LEU A 267 -1.52 14.06 14.58
CA LEU A 267 -2.72 13.30 14.92
C LEU A 267 -3.39 12.84 13.63
N GLY A 268 -3.17 11.58 13.23
CA GLY A 268 -4.03 10.93 12.25
C GLY A 268 -5.48 10.84 12.74
N THR A 269 -6.38 10.40 11.87
CA THR A 269 -7.82 10.60 12.08
C THR A 269 -8.63 9.34 12.29
N ASP A 270 -8.03 8.15 12.26
CA ASP A 270 -8.71 6.84 12.26
C ASP A 270 -9.69 6.71 11.08
N HIS A 271 -9.23 7.08 9.89
CA HIS A 271 -9.99 6.95 8.65
C HIS A 271 -9.21 6.18 7.59
N VAL A 272 -9.94 5.44 6.76
CA VAL A 272 -9.50 5.15 5.41
C VAL A 272 -9.64 6.44 4.61
N LEU A 273 -8.51 7.02 4.21
CA LEU A 273 -8.46 8.14 3.29
C LEU A 273 -8.68 7.65 1.87
N ARG A 274 -9.22 8.52 1.02
CA ARG A 274 -9.45 8.25 -0.40
C ARG A 274 -8.99 9.42 -1.26
N LEU A 275 -8.33 9.13 -2.36
CA LEU A 275 -7.91 10.11 -3.37
C LEU A 275 -8.49 9.71 -4.73
N ALA A 276 -9.34 10.56 -5.29
CA ALA A 276 -9.88 10.34 -6.64
C ALA A 276 -8.84 10.65 -7.71
N SER A 277 -8.90 9.93 -8.82
CA SER A 277 -8.22 10.34 -10.05
C SER A 277 -8.72 11.71 -10.51
N ALA A 278 -7.78 12.59 -10.90
CA ALA A 278 -8.09 13.92 -11.44
C ALA A 278 -8.71 13.87 -12.84
#